data_AF-A0A918N7N2-F1
#
_entry.id   AF-A0A918N7N2-F1
#
_cell.length_a   1.000
_cell.length_b   1.000
_cell.length_c   1.000
_cell.angle_alpha   90.00
_cell.angle_beta   90.00
_cell.angle_gamma   90.00
#
_symmetry.space_group_name_H-M   'P 1'
#
loop_
_entity.id
_entity.type
_entity.pdbx_description
1 polymer ?
#
loop_
_entity_poly.entity_id
_entity_poly.type
_entity_poly.pdbx_seq_one_letter_code
_entity_poly.pdbx_strand_id
1 'polypeptide(L)'
;MNRFIQPAVRWLLIGTLPMLLIACHSSQPGAQACAHEVSRSMDTGQWQQALEQIDSPECRRGMSQEGRALNRAAAYIGRAGYELTDLIEVVLSEPLPDEDNPDLRFIRRLGSLGVSPGALRDLDLSLLSHQSVVSKNNGDGASLLQQACLPGNIDQLSDTEKDACFLAGLFAPARFAKALTLMLGQEAPAWQDDDALTCETDLNNSGVIDGAQVTACALTAIGEDNSTGDVCVPGSSVTGEVRWERLTDVSEVQFEIDGQVFGALSPVRVIIEPGPACTGRESRVRYRFIVPGSDPSMAVTDGYCRRDVRDRCSAAAPGSGCWPCPIPRADGTDLLTLSNTLLSPLNREAELMLFVLPNVESDRVAQRLESTRQSLCEPAEGTPEACDLREDGATLVRQSALEAYFEQ
;
A
#
# COMPACT_ATOMS: atom_id res chain seq x y z
N MET A 1 -39.28 -7.58 -26.72
CA MET A 1 -38.80 -8.78 -27.45
C MET A 1 -37.61 -8.35 -28.28
N ASN A 2 -36.42 -8.32 -27.67
CA ASN A 2 -35.42 -9.40 -27.69
C ASN A 2 -34.72 -9.58 -29.03
N ARG A 3 -33.47 -9.10 -29.11
CA ARG A 3 -32.24 -9.87 -29.39
C ARG A 3 -31.07 -8.87 -29.38
N PHE A 4 -30.32 -8.77 -28.27
CA PHE A 4 -29.06 -9.49 -28.02
C PHE A 4 -28.08 -9.38 -29.20
N ILE A 5 -27.25 -8.34 -29.17
CA ILE A 5 -25.95 -8.29 -29.84
C ILE A 5 -24.93 -8.34 -28.70
N GLN A 6 -24.47 -9.54 -28.36
CA GLN A 6 -23.26 -9.72 -27.57
C GLN A 6 -22.07 -9.49 -28.50
N PRO A 7 -21.14 -8.57 -28.20
CA PRO A 7 -19.80 -8.71 -28.72
C PRO A 7 -19.15 -9.87 -27.98
N ALA A 8 -18.88 -10.94 -28.72
CA ALA A 8 -18.01 -12.02 -28.29
C ALA A 8 -16.60 -11.43 -28.08
N VAL A 9 -16.33 -10.95 -26.87
CA VAL A 9 -14.98 -10.69 -26.38
C VAL A 9 -14.26 -12.03 -26.42
N ARG A 10 -13.30 -12.14 -27.34
CA ARG A 10 -12.42 -13.29 -27.51
C ARG A 10 -11.58 -13.42 -26.24
N TRP A 11 -12.05 -14.23 -25.30
CA TRP A 11 -11.28 -14.80 -24.19
C TRP A 11 -10.28 -15.85 -24.68
N LEU A 12 -9.37 -15.44 -25.57
CA LEU A 12 -8.33 -16.31 -26.11
C LEU A 12 -6.97 -15.74 -25.69
N LEU A 13 -6.27 -16.46 -24.82
CA LEU A 13 -4.92 -16.24 -24.27
C LEU A 13 -4.78 -15.55 -22.91
N ILE A 14 -5.65 -15.87 -21.95
CA ILE A 14 -5.18 -16.11 -20.58
C ILE A 14 -5.36 -17.61 -20.36
N GLY A 15 -4.67 -18.40 -21.18
CA GLY A 15 -4.43 -19.78 -20.81
C GLY A 15 -3.66 -19.71 -19.51
N THR A 16 -4.14 -20.43 -18.50
CA THR A 16 -3.38 -20.84 -17.31
C THR A 16 -1.89 -20.63 -17.56
N LEU A 17 -1.32 -19.53 -17.07
CA LEU A 17 0.10 -19.51 -16.79
C LEU A 17 0.16 -20.33 -15.51
N PRO A 18 0.58 -21.61 -15.51
CA PRO A 18 1.29 -22.03 -14.33
C PRO A 18 2.48 -21.06 -14.24
N MET A 19 2.95 -20.74 -13.04
CA MET A 19 4.23 -20.06 -12.87
C MET A 19 5.39 -20.94 -13.38
N LEU A 20 5.43 -21.18 -14.69
CA LEU A 20 6.47 -21.85 -15.47
C LEU A 20 7.38 -20.82 -16.14
N LEU A 21 7.38 -19.58 -15.65
CA LEU A 21 8.37 -18.61 -16.08
C LEU A 21 9.72 -19.06 -15.50
N ILE A 22 10.58 -19.59 -16.39
CA ILE A 22 12.04 -19.82 -16.26
C ILE A 22 12.51 -21.30 -16.09
N ALA A 23 11.65 -22.30 -15.94
CA ALA A 23 12.12 -23.68 -15.69
C ALA A 23 12.66 -24.46 -16.92
N CYS A 24 12.50 -23.98 -18.16
CA CYS A 24 12.71 -24.82 -19.36
C CYS A 24 14.08 -24.72 -20.06
N HIS A 25 15.11 -24.09 -19.48
CA HIS A 25 16.41 -23.93 -20.18
C HIS A 25 17.67 -24.41 -19.41
N SER A 26 17.54 -24.98 -18.22
CA SER A 26 18.69 -25.56 -17.50
C SER A 26 18.74 -27.07 -17.68
N SER A 27 19.82 -27.57 -18.30
CA SER A 27 20.10 -29.00 -18.48
C SER A 27 20.66 -29.67 -17.22
N GLN A 28 20.75 -28.96 -16.09
CA GLN A 28 21.23 -29.50 -14.83
C GLN A 28 20.07 -30.16 -14.07
N PRO A 29 20.16 -31.46 -13.73
CA PRO A 29 19.09 -32.18 -13.03
C PRO A 29 18.60 -31.52 -11.73
N GLY A 30 19.49 -30.81 -11.02
CA GLY A 30 19.15 -30.11 -9.78
C GLY A 30 18.34 -28.82 -9.97
N ALA A 31 18.46 -28.17 -11.13
CA ALA A 31 17.77 -26.91 -11.40
C ALA A 31 16.27 -27.11 -11.60
N GLN A 32 15.91 -28.15 -12.36
CA GLN A 32 14.51 -28.51 -12.62
C GLN A 32 13.82 -29.02 -11.35
N ALA A 33 14.53 -29.79 -10.52
CA ALA A 33 14.01 -30.26 -9.24
C ALA A 33 13.68 -29.09 -8.30
N CYS A 34 14.60 -28.13 -8.15
CA CYS A 34 14.35 -26.93 -7.36
C CYS A 34 13.14 -26.13 -7.88
N ALA A 35 13.08 -25.84 -9.17
CA ALA A 35 11.98 -25.06 -9.75
C ALA A 35 10.62 -25.75 -9.54
N HIS A 36 10.57 -27.07 -9.69
CA HIS A 36 9.37 -27.85 -9.42
C HIS A 36 8.96 -27.81 -7.94
N GLU A 37 9.89 -27.92 -7.00
CA GLU A 37 9.59 -27.84 -5.56
C GLU A 37 9.10 -26.46 -5.15
N VAL A 38 9.75 -25.40 -5.64
CA VAL A 38 9.33 -24.01 -5.38
C VAL A 38 7.93 -23.76 -5.95
N SER A 39 7.67 -24.14 -7.20
CA SER A 39 6.34 -24.03 -7.81
C SER A 39 5.30 -24.78 -6.99
N ARG A 40 5.58 -26.03 -6.60
CA ARG A 40 4.65 -26.83 -5.79
C ARG A 40 4.33 -26.17 -4.44
N SER A 41 5.33 -25.60 -3.77
CA SER A 41 5.13 -24.87 -2.51
C SER A 41 4.28 -23.63 -2.72
N MET A 42 4.52 -22.86 -3.79
CA MET A 42 3.69 -21.71 -4.16
C MET A 42 2.25 -22.11 -4.49
N ASP A 43 2.06 -23.14 -5.33
CA ASP A 43 0.75 -23.65 -5.76
C ASP A 43 -0.09 -24.21 -4.59
N THR A 44 0.56 -24.59 -3.49
CA THR A 44 -0.10 -25.10 -2.27
C THR A 44 -0.22 -24.05 -1.17
N GLY A 45 0.12 -22.79 -1.45
CA GLY A 45 0.06 -21.68 -0.48
C GLY A 45 1.13 -21.75 0.63
N GLN A 46 2.16 -22.60 0.47
CA GLN A 46 3.26 -22.75 1.42
C GLN A 46 4.35 -21.71 1.14
N TRP A 47 3.98 -20.42 1.18
CA TRP A 47 4.84 -19.31 0.76
C TRP A 47 6.16 -19.21 1.53
N GLN A 48 6.11 -19.42 2.85
CA GLN A 48 7.31 -19.41 3.70
C GLN A 48 8.29 -20.53 3.32
N GLN A 49 7.76 -21.73 3.07
CA GLN A 49 8.56 -22.86 2.62
C GLN A 49 9.15 -22.60 1.22
N ALA A 50 8.38 -21.99 0.31
CA ALA A 50 8.89 -21.59 -1.01
C ALA A 50 10.08 -20.64 -0.88
N LEU A 51 10.00 -19.62 -0.01
CA LEU A 51 11.11 -18.69 0.27
C LEU A 51 12.35 -19.41 0.81
N GLU A 52 12.19 -20.32 1.78
CA GLU A 52 13.28 -21.13 2.33
C GLU A 52 13.92 -22.02 1.26
N GLN A 53 13.12 -22.62 0.39
CA GLN A 53 13.59 -23.43 -0.73
C GLN A 53 14.38 -22.59 -1.74
N ILE A 54 13.86 -21.43 -2.16
CA ILE A 54 14.54 -20.53 -3.12
C ILE A 54 15.94 -20.15 -2.61
N ASP A 55 16.10 -19.99 -1.30
CA ASP A 55 17.34 -19.56 -0.66
C ASP A 55 18.31 -20.71 -0.33
N SER A 56 17.86 -21.96 -0.52
CA SER A 56 18.67 -23.15 -0.30
C SER A 56 19.94 -23.18 -1.18
N PRO A 57 21.04 -23.81 -0.71
CA PRO A 57 22.23 -24.03 -1.54
C PRO A 57 21.96 -24.75 -2.87
N GLU A 58 20.96 -25.62 -2.91
CA GLU A 58 20.52 -26.37 -4.08
C GLU A 58 19.93 -25.42 -5.13
N CYS A 59 18.94 -24.61 -4.72
CA CYS A 59 18.29 -23.65 -5.61
C CYS A 59 19.23 -22.52 -6.05
N ARG A 60 20.16 -22.08 -5.20
CA ARG A 60 21.20 -21.11 -5.58
C ARG A 60 22.11 -21.59 -6.70
N ARG A 61 22.36 -22.90 -6.80
CA ARG A 61 23.13 -23.50 -7.90
C ARG A 61 22.28 -23.77 -9.13
N GLY A 62 21.00 -24.10 -8.93
CA GLY A 62 20.09 -24.49 -9.99
C GLY A 62 19.41 -23.34 -10.75
N MET A 63 19.12 -22.23 -10.08
CA MET A 63 18.42 -21.07 -10.66
C MET A 63 19.36 -19.90 -10.90
N SER A 64 19.10 -19.11 -11.94
CA SER A 64 19.73 -17.79 -12.12
C SER A 64 19.36 -16.85 -10.96
N GLN A 65 20.13 -15.78 -10.77
CA GLN A 65 19.83 -14.79 -9.75
C GLN A 65 18.48 -14.13 -10.00
N GLU A 66 18.20 -13.78 -11.25
CA GLU A 66 16.94 -13.19 -11.71
C GLU A 66 15.76 -14.12 -11.50
N GLY A 67 15.93 -15.41 -11.84
CA GLY A 67 14.90 -16.42 -11.60
C GLY A 67 14.56 -16.56 -10.12
N ARG A 68 15.58 -16.57 -9.23
CA ARG A 68 15.33 -16.58 -7.78
C ARG A 68 14.65 -15.31 -7.31
N ALA A 69 15.05 -14.15 -7.80
CA ALA A 69 14.46 -12.87 -7.42
C ALA A 69 12.97 -12.80 -7.80
N LEU A 70 12.59 -13.22 -9.02
CA LEU A 70 11.19 -13.28 -9.43
C LEU A 70 10.38 -14.28 -8.60
N ASN A 71 10.93 -15.47 -8.31
CA ASN A 71 10.26 -16.44 -7.46
C ASN A 71 10.09 -15.92 -6.01
N ARG A 72 11.08 -15.19 -5.47
CA ARG A 72 10.94 -14.52 -4.16
C ARG A 72 9.83 -13.47 -4.20
N ALA A 73 9.80 -12.65 -5.24
CA ALA A 73 8.78 -11.63 -5.42
C ALA A 73 7.38 -12.25 -5.40
N ALA A 74 7.16 -13.29 -6.20
CA ALA A 74 5.91 -14.04 -6.26
C ALA A 74 5.53 -14.67 -4.91
N ALA A 75 6.48 -15.30 -4.21
CA ALA A 75 6.23 -15.90 -2.91
C ALA A 75 5.85 -14.84 -1.85
N TYR A 76 6.49 -13.66 -1.86
CA TYR A 76 6.11 -12.57 -0.97
C TYR A 76 4.71 -12.02 -1.29
N ILE A 77 4.36 -11.87 -2.56
CA ILE A 77 3.01 -11.49 -3.00
C ILE A 77 1.96 -12.48 -2.45
N GLY A 78 2.20 -13.78 -2.61
CA GLY A 78 1.32 -14.81 -2.10
C GLY A 78 1.22 -14.78 -0.57
N ARG A 79 2.34 -14.54 0.13
CA ARG A 79 2.37 -14.40 1.60
C ARG A 79 1.62 -13.16 2.09
N ALA A 80 1.60 -12.09 1.30
CA ALA A 80 0.78 -10.90 1.52
C ALA A 80 -0.73 -11.16 1.34
N GLY A 81 -1.10 -12.31 0.78
CA GLY A 81 -2.49 -12.72 0.53
C GLY A 81 -3.02 -12.34 -0.85
N TYR A 82 -2.15 -11.94 -1.78
CA TYR A 82 -2.56 -11.55 -3.12
C TYR A 82 -2.35 -12.69 -4.12
N GLU A 83 -3.36 -12.95 -4.94
CA GLU A 83 -3.22 -13.77 -6.13
C GLU A 83 -3.07 -12.86 -7.37
N LEU A 84 -2.18 -13.25 -8.28
CA LEU A 84 -1.91 -12.46 -9.49
C LEU A 84 -3.16 -12.31 -10.35
N THR A 85 -3.97 -13.37 -10.45
CA THR A 85 -5.22 -13.36 -11.23
C THR A 85 -6.23 -12.38 -10.68
N ASP A 86 -6.36 -12.29 -9.35
CA ASP A 86 -7.28 -11.35 -8.71
C ASP A 86 -6.86 -9.91 -8.98
N LEU A 87 -5.56 -9.61 -8.92
CA LEU A 87 -5.06 -8.27 -9.21
C LEU A 87 -5.20 -7.89 -10.66
N ILE A 88 -4.88 -8.79 -11.59
CA ILE A 88 -5.12 -8.58 -13.02
C ILE A 88 -6.61 -8.32 -13.24
N GLU A 89 -7.50 -9.10 -12.62
CA GLU A 89 -8.93 -8.89 -12.74
C GLU A 89 -9.32 -7.51 -12.22
N VAL A 90 -8.84 -7.10 -11.04
CA VAL A 90 -9.23 -5.81 -10.44
C VAL A 90 -8.67 -4.62 -11.21
N VAL A 91 -7.40 -4.68 -11.63
CA VAL A 91 -6.73 -3.60 -12.36
C VAL A 91 -7.23 -3.50 -13.79
N LEU A 92 -7.49 -4.63 -14.45
CA LEU A 92 -7.95 -4.69 -15.84
C LEU A 92 -9.46 -4.92 -16.00
N SER A 93 -10.30 -4.86 -14.96
CA SER A 93 -11.77 -4.96 -15.10
C SER A 93 -12.41 -3.63 -15.48
N GLU A 94 -13.49 -3.65 -16.28
CA GLU A 94 -14.15 -2.40 -16.69
C GLU A 94 -14.89 -1.84 -15.47
N PRO A 95 -14.92 -0.52 -15.28
CA PRO A 95 -15.88 0.06 -14.35
C PRO A 95 -17.27 -0.35 -14.83
N LEU A 96 -18.12 -0.85 -13.93
CA LEU A 96 -19.49 -1.17 -14.33
C LEU A 96 -20.27 0.15 -14.53
N PRO A 97 -21.12 0.24 -15.56
CA PRO A 97 -21.70 1.51 -16.03
C PRO A 97 -22.68 2.21 -15.08
N ASP A 98 -23.09 1.56 -13.98
CA ASP A 98 -24.10 2.06 -13.03
C ASP A 98 -23.55 2.17 -11.59
N GLU A 99 -22.23 2.39 -11.44
CA GLU A 99 -21.60 2.42 -10.12
C GLU A 99 -21.32 3.83 -9.63
N ASP A 100 -21.94 4.17 -8.51
CA ASP A 100 -21.54 5.32 -7.70
C ASP A 100 -20.10 5.09 -7.22
N ASN A 101 -19.21 6.01 -7.59
CA ASN A 101 -17.80 6.07 -7.20
C ASN A 101 -16.94 4.81 -7.54
N PRO A 102 -16.62 4.56 -8.83
CA PRO A 102 -15.86 3.39 -9.26
C PRO A 102 -14.43 3.31 -8.71
N ASP A 103 -13.81 4.46 -8.38
CA ASP A 103 -12.46 4.53 -7.84
C ASP A 103 -12.39 4.02 -6.40
N LEU A 104 -13.36 4.40 -5.54
CA LEU A 104 -13.46 3.88 -4.18
C LEU A 104 -13.60 2.36 -4.14
N ARG A 105 -14.40 1.81 -5.04
CA ARG A 105 -14.57 0.36 -5.16
C ARG A 105 -13.28 -0.33 -5.60
N PHE A 106 -12.54 0.26 -6.54
CA PHE A 106 -11.24 -0.25 -6.97
C PHE A 106 -10.29 -0.36 -5.78
N ILE A 107 -10.18 0.72 -4.99
CA ILE A 107 -9.39 0.75 -3.76
C ILE A 107 -9.87 -0.32 -2.76
N ARG A 108 -11.18 -0.41 -2.52
CA ARG A 108 -11.76 -1.40 -1.58
C ARG A 108 -11.46 -2.83 -1.99
N ARG A 109 -11.66 -3.16 -3.27
CA ARG A 109 -11.43 -4.50 -3.78
C ARG A 109 -9.96 -4.88 -3.69
N LEU A 110 -9.03 -3.94 -3.93
CA LEU A 110 -7.60 -4.18 -3.73
C LEU A 110 -7.22 -4.30 -2.24
N GLY A 111 -7.81 -3.47 -1.38
CA GLY A 111 -7.57 -3.48 0.06
C GLY A 111 -8.07 -4.76 0.73
N SER A 112 -9.14 -5.37 0.22
CA SER A 112 -9.73 -6.59 0.78
C SER A 112 -9.04 -7.89 0.38
N LEU A 113 -8.23 -7.91 -0.70
CA LEU A 113 -7.47 -9.09 -1.10
C LEU A 113 -6.33 -9.41 -0.10
N GLY A 114 -5.61 -8.38 0.36
CA GLY A 114 -4.45 -8.53 1.25
C GLY A 114 -4.83 -8.70 2.72
N VAL A 115 -5.25 -9.90 3.14
CA VAL A 115 -5.73 -10.17 4.51
C VAL A 115 -4.62 -10.54 5.51
N SER A 116 -3.38 -10.73 5.06
CA SER A 116 -2.29 -11.21 5.92
C SER A 116 -1.72 -10.10 6.81
N PRO A 117 -1.49 -10.33 8.12
CA PRO A 117 -0.68 -9.44 8.95
C PRO A 117 0.72 -9.27 8.35
N GLY A 118 1.20 -8.03 8.26
CA GLY A 118 2.48 -7.73 7.61
C GLY A 118 2.46 -7.76 6.07
N ALA A 119 1.29 -7.87 5.43
CA ALA A 119 1.17 -7.87 3.96
C ALA A 119 1.90 -6.71 3.28
N LEU A 120 1.88 -5.51 3.87
CA LEU A 120 2.57 -4.35 3.27
C LEU A 120 4.10 -4.51 3.26
N ARG A 121 4.67 -5.15 4.30
CA ARG A 121 6.11 -5.49 4.33
C ARG A 121 6.45 -6.53 3.27
N ASP A 122 5.57 -7.51 3.07
CA ASP A 122 5.75 -8.53 2.06
C ASP A 122 5.68 -7.94 0.64
N LEU A 123 4.75 -7.01 0.39
CA LEU A 123 4.73 -6.27 -0.86
C LEU A 123 5.99 -5.41 -1.05
N ASP A 124 6.56 -4.85 0.02
CA ASP A 124 7.84 -4.13 -0.04
C ASP A 124 9.03 -5.07 -0.35
N LEU A 125 9.07 -6.26 0.26
CA LEU A 125 10.06 -7.30 -0.04
C LEU A 125 9.93 -7.83 -1.49
N SER A 126 8.70 -7.89 -2.01
CA SER A 126 8.44 -8.20 -3.40
C SER A 126 8.99 -7.12 -4.33
N LEU A 127 8.74 -5.85 -4.03
CA LEU A 127 9.29 -4.73 -4.80
C LEU A 127 10.83 -4.76 -4.82
N LEU A 128 11.48 -4.98 -3.67
CA LEU A 128 12.94 -5.11 -3.58
C LEU A 128 13.45 -6.29 -4.44
N SER A 129 12.70 -7.38 -4.48
CA SER A 129 13.02 -8.53 -5.31
C SER A 129 12.91 -8.19 -6.81
N HIS A 130 11.87 -7.49 -7.26
CA HIS A 130 11.76 -6.98 -8.63
C HIS A 130 12.89 -6.00 -8.99
N GLN A 131 13.24 -5.07 -8.08
CA GLN A 131 14.36 -4.15 -8.26
C GLN A 131 15.67 -4.91 -8.54
N SER A 132 15.92 -6.02 -7.83
CA SER A 132 17.13 -6.83 -8.02
C SER A 132 17.20 -7.57 -9.37
N VAL A 133 16.07 -7.73 -10.07
CA VAL A 133 16.03 -8.28 -11.43
C VAL A 133 16.58 -7.26 -12.43
N VAL A 134 16.26 -5.98 -12.23
CA VAL A 134 16.55 -4.89 -13.17
C VAL A 134 17.87 -4.15 -12.85
N SER A 135 18.46 -4.40 -11.68
CA SER A 135 19.65 -3.69 -11.19
C SER A 135 20.99 -4.10 -11.81
N LYS A 136 21.02 -4.95 -12.85
CA LYS A 136 22.30 -5.44 -13.42
C LYS A 136 23.10 -4.40 -14.20
N ASN A 137 22.48 -3.31 -14.63
CA ASN A 137 23.12 -2.35 -15.55
C ASN A 137 23.30 -0.92 -15.01
N ASN A 138 22.71 -0.55 -13.87
CA ASN A 138 22.70 0.83 -13.37
C ASN A 138 22.86 0.81 -11.84
N GLY A 139 23.74 1.64 -11.27
CA GLY A 139 24.25 1.54 -9.89
C GLY A 139 23.23 1.70 -8.75
N ASP A 140 23.64 1.36 -7.52
CA ASP A 140 22.80 1.19 -6.33
C ASP A 140 21.70 2.25 -6.08
N GLY A 141 20.41 1.83 -5.97
CA GLY A 141 19.33 2.66 -5.42
C GLY A 141 17.88 2.26 -5.80
N ALA A 142 16.89 2.63 -4.97
CA ALA A 142 15.45 2.40 -5.23
C ALA A 142 14.92 3.12 -6.49
N SER A 143 15.65 4.11 -7.01
CA SER A 143 15.36 4.78 -8.28
C SER A 143 15.60 3.90 -9.50
N LEU A 144 16.27 2.75 -9.34
CA LEU A 144 16.69 1.91 -10.45
C LEU A 144 15.54 1.30 -11.23
N LEU A 145 14.56 0.73 -10.52
CA LEU A 145 13.42 0.11 -11.19
C LEU A 145 12.63 1.17 -11.95
N GLN A 146 12.33 2.31 -11.32
CA GLN A 146 11.61 3.40 -11.97
C GLN A 146 12.36 3.92 -13.22
N GLN A 147 13.67 4.15 -13.13
CA GLN A 147 14.46 4.64 -14.25
C GLN A 147 14.60 3.62 -15.38
N ALA A 148 14.82 2.35 -15.04
CA ALA A 148 15.00 1.29 -16.03
C ALA A 148 13.71 0.97 -16.79
N CYS A 149 12.56 1.07 -16.12
CA CYS A 149 11.26 0.77 -16.70
C CYS A 149 10.64 1.97 -17.48
N LEU A 150 11.35 3.08 -17.67
CA LEU A 150 10.86 4.21 -18.48
C LEU A 150 10.75 3.85 -19.98
N PRO A 151 9.86 4.50 -20.75
CA PRO A 151 9.68 4.26 -22.18
C PRO A 151 10.97 4.26 -23.00
N GLY A 152 11.91 5.15 -22.70
CA GLY A 152 13.19 5.25 -23.42
C GLY A 152 14.15 4.08 -23.20
N ASN A 153 13.91 3.28 -22.16
CA ASN A 153 14.79 2.19 -21.72
C ASN A 153 14.14 0.81 -21.87
N ILE A 154 12.81 0.73 -21.93
CA ILE A 154 12.06 -0.53 -21.91
C ILE A 154 12.46 -1.49 -23.06
N ASP A 155 12.77 -0.97 -24.24
CA ASP A 155 13.19 -1.78 -25.40
C ASP A 155 14.57 -2.44 -25.22
N GLN A 156 15.37 -1.94 -24.29
CA GLN A 156 16.71 -2.48 -23.98
C GLN A 156 16.65 -3.56 -22.89
N LEU A 157 15.50 -3.71 -22.22
CA LEU A 157 15.30 -4.71 -21.18
C LEU A 157 15.05 -6.09 -21.79
N SER A 158 15.58 -7.11 -21.12
CA SER A 158 15.18 -8.50 -21.36
C SER A 158 13.71 -8.73 -21.00
N ASP A 159 13.11 -9.80 -21.53
CA ASP A 159 11.72 -10.16 -21.21
C ASP A 159 11.51 -10.33 -19.70
N THR A 160 12.49 -10.91 -19.00
CA THR A 160 12.47 -11.09 -17.53
C THR A 160 12.48 -9.75 -16.78
N GLU A 161 13.20 -8.75 -17.28
CA GLU A 161 13.21 -7.40 -16.69
C GLU A 161 11.92 -6.65 -16.99
N LYS A 162 11.33 -6.82 -18.19
CA LYS A 162 10.00 -6.29 -18.54
C LYS A 162 8.91 -6.88 -17.66
N ASP A 163 8.96 -8.19 -17.40
CA ASP A 163 8.05 -8.86 -16.47
C ASP A 163 8.16 -8.27 -15.06
N ALA A 164 9.39 -7.99 -14.59
CA ALA A 164 9.59 -7.33 -13.30
C ALA A 164 9.02 -5.91 -13.26
N CYS A 165 9.16 -5.12 -14.33
CA CYS A 165 8.53 -3.81 -14.47
C CYS A 165 7.00 -3.91 -14.42
N PHE A 166 6.43 -4.82 -15.19
CA PHE A 166 4.98 -5.04 -15.25
C PHE A 166 4.42 -5.46 -13.90
N LEU A 167 5.00 -6.48 -13.28
CA LEU A 167 4.53 -6.99 -11.98
C LEU A 167 4.68 -5.91 -10.90
N ALA A 168 5.83 -5.24 -10.80
CA ALA A 168 5.99 -4.17 -9.82
C ALA A 168 4.94 -3.05 -9.98
N GLY A 169 4.62 -2.66 -11.22
CA GLY A 169 3.54 -1.70 -11.48
C GLY A 169 2.15 -2.23 -11.15
N LEU A 170 1.89 -3.51 -11.41
CA LEU A 170 0.62 -4.16 -11.09
C LEU A 170 0.37 -4.23 -9.57
N PHE A 171 1.41 -4.43 -8.74
CA PHE A 171 1.28 -4.51 -7.28
C PHE A 171 1.32 -3.14 -6.59
N ALA A 172 1.71 -2.07 -7.27
CA ALA A 172 1.73 -0.73 -6.69
C ALA A 172 0.33 -0.26 -6.21
N PRO A 173 -0.77 -0.42 -6.99
CA PRO A 173 -2.12 -0.16 -6.51
C PRO A 173 -2.50 -0.99 -5.27
N ALA A 174 -2.03 -2.24 -5.16
CA ALA A 174 -2.28 -3.07 -3.98
C ALA A 174 -1.57 -2.54 -2.74
N ARG A 175 -0.31 -2.08 -2.87
CA ARG A 175 0.43 -1.38 -1.80
C ARG A 175 -0.31 -0.13 -1.34
N PHE A 176 -0.75 0.70 -2.29
CA PHE A 176 -1.57 1.88 -2.02
C PHE A 176 -2.84 1.53 -1.24
N ALA A 177 -3.67 0.64 -1.76
CA ALA A 177 -4.95 0.28 -1.15
C ALA A 177 -4.77 -0.35 0.24
N LYS A 178 -3.75 -1.19 0.42
CA LYS A 178 -3.45 -1.81 1.72
C LYS A 178 -2.98 -0.78 2.74
N ALA A 179 -2.09 0.13 2.35
CA ALA A 179 -1.64 1.21 3.22
C ALA A 179 -2.83 2.09 3.63
N LEU A 180 -3.71 2.45 2.69
CA LEU A 180 -4.91 3.24 2.96
C LEU A 180 -5.81 2.54 3.98
N THR A 181 -6.09 1.26 3.77
CA THR A 181 -6.90 0.43 4.69
C THR A 181 -6.29 0.40 6.10
N LEU A 182 -4.96 0.31 6.23
CA LEU A 182 -4.28 0.34 7.53
C LEU A 182 -4.39 1.71 8.21
N MET A 183 -4.38 2.81 7.45
CA MET A 183 -4.56 4.16 7.98
C MET A 183 -5.97 4.37 8.54
N LEU A 184 -6.98 3.86 7.85
CA LEU A 184 -8.38 3.86 8.30
C LEU A 184 -8.63 2.86 9.44
N GLY A 185 -7.79 1.84 9.57
CA GLY A 185 -7.87 0.84 10.63
C GLY A 185 -9.07 -0.10 10.46
N GLN A 186 -9.70 -0.46 11.58
CA GLN A 186 -10.84 -1.40 11.59
C GLN A 186 -12.12 -0.81 10.96
N GLU A 187 -12.14 0.49 10.74
CA GLU A 187 -13.28 1.25 10.24
C GLU A 187 -13.26 1.37 8.71
N ALA A 188 -12.20 0.91 8.05
CA ALA A 188 -12.06 0.91 6.59
C ALA A 188 -13.29 0.36 5.83
N PRO A 189 -14.03 -0.68 6.31
CA PRO A 189 -15.25 -1.12 5.65
C PRO A 189 -16.40 -0.11 5.70
N ALA A 190 -16.50 0.70 6.75
CA ALA A 190 -17.56 1.70 6.95
C ALA A 190 -17.27 3.04 6.25
N TRP A 191 -16.01 3.28 5.88
CA TRP A 191 -15.59 4.51 5.20
C TRP A 191 -16.30 4.79 3.86
N GLN A 192 -16.87 3.77 3.23
CA GLN A 192 -17.48 3.87 1.91
C GLN A 192 -18.97 3.50 1.91
N ASP A 193 -19.55 3.37 3.09
CA ASP A 193 -20.94 3.00 3.30
C ASP A 193 -21.51 3.95 4.37
N ASP A 194 -22.06 5.08 3.94
CA ASP A 194 -22.60 6.11 4.85
C ASP A 194 -23.68 5.52 5.77
N ASP A 195 -24.39 4.48 5.31
CA ASP A 195 -25.39 3.76 6.10
C ASP A 195 -24.75 2.89 7.21
N ALA A 196 -23.44 2.67 7.17
CA ALA A 196 -22.67 1.93 8.17
C ALA A 196 -22.08 2.81 9.28
N LEU A 197 -22.28 4.14 9.24
CA LEU A 197 -21.80 5.04 10.28
C LEU A 197 -22.61 4.89 11.57
N THR A 198 -21.90 4.62 12.67
CA THR A 198 -22.46 4.46 14.01
C THR A 198 -21.54 5.15 15.00
N CYS A 199 -21.98 5.35 16.25
CA CYS A 199 -21.08 5.86 17.30
C CYS A 199 -19.84 4.98 17.59
N GLU A 200 -19.75 3.77 17.02
CA GLU A 200 -18.55 2.93 17.08
C GLU A 200 -17.53 3.28 15.97
N THR A 201 -17.97 3.82 14.85
CA THR A 201 -17.12 4.12 13.67
C THR A 201 -17.02 5.62 13.37
N ASP A 202 -17.96 6.41 13.86
CA ASP A 202 -18.04 7.88 13.76
C ASP A 202 -18.55 8.39 15.13
N LEU A 203 -17.64 8.54 16.09
CA LEU A 203 -17.96 8.89 17.46
C LEU A 203 -18.38 10.37 17.58
N ASN A 204 -17.78 11.24 16.77
CA ASN A 204 -18.10 12.66 16.77
C ASN A 204 -19.33 12.99 15.92
N ASN A 205 -19.94 12.01 15.24
CA ASN A 205 -21.13 12.18 14.42
C ASN A 205 -20.91 13.22 13.30
N SER A 206 -19.73 13.22 12.69
CA SER A 206 -19.41 14.15 11.61
C SER A 206 -19.84 13.66 10.22
N GLY A 207 -20.27 12.40 10.10
CA GLY A 207 -20.47 11.75 8.81
C GLY A 207 -19.17 11.24 8.18
N VAL A 208 -18.08 11.20 8.94
CA VAL A 208 -16.75 10.74 8.50
C VAL A 208 -16.25 9.74 9.52
N ILE A 209 -15.67 8.62 9.09
CA ILE A 209 -15.15 7.65 10.05
C ILE A 209 -14.00 8.22 10.89
N ASP A 210 -13.98 7.88 12.17
CA ASP A 210 -12.97 8.31 13.15
C ASP A 210 -11.54 8.05 12.66
N GLY A 211 -11.30 6.93 11.97
CA GLY A 211 -10.01 6.50 11.45
C GLY A 211 -9.47 7.39 10.34
N ALA A 212 -10.36 7.95 9.50
CA ALA A 212 -10.01 8.94 8.50
C ALA A 212 -9.64 10.26 9.20
N GLN A 213 -10.47 10.75 10.12
CA GLN A 213 -10.20 11.98 10.87
C GLN A 213 -8.92 11.90 11.72
N VAL A 214 -8.63 10.75 12.32
CA VAL A 214 -7.37 10.50 13.04
C VAL A 214 -6.17 10.60 12.10
N THR A 215 -6.34 10.14 10.87
CA THR A 215 -5.29 10.18 9.85
C THR A 215 -5.10 11.60 9.32
N ALA A 216 -6.17 12.31 8.97
CA ALA A 216 -6.14 13.72 8.59
C ALA A 216 -5.47 14.57 9.69
N CYS A 217 -5.94 14.44 10.93
CA CYS A 217 -5.44 15.25 12.04
C CYS A 217 -3.97 14.97 12.37
N ALA A 218 -3.51 13.72 12.20
CA ALA A 218 -2.10 13.39 12.31
C ALA A 218 -1.25 13.94 11.14
N LEU A 219 -1.83 14.09 9.95
CA LEU A 219 -1.18 14.75 8.81
C LEU A 219 -1.04 16.25 9.04
N THR A 220 -2.08 16.92 9.54
CA THR A 220 -2.02 18.34 9.95
C THR A 220 -0.89 18.57 10.95
N ALA A 221 -0.77 17.66 11.93
CA ALA A 221 0.28 17.70 12.94
C ALA A 221 1.72 17.59 12.37
N ILE A 222 1.91 17.16 11.12
CA ILE A 222 3.24 17.15 10.47
C ILE A 222 3.70 18.57 10.11
N GLY A 223 2.78 19.42 9.66
CA GLY A 223 3.08 20.77 9.19
C GLY A 223 3.25 21.82 10.31
N GLU A 224 2.90 21.47 11.55
CA GLU A 224 2.87 22.42 12.66
C GLU A 224 4.05 22.28 13.63
N ASP A 225 4.61 23.42 14.05
CA ASP A 225 5.72 23.49 15.02
C ASP A 225 5.25 23.44 16.49
N ASN A 226 3.94 23.59 16.74
CA ASN A 226 3.39 23.73 18.08
C ASN A 226 3.29 22.38 18.82
N SER A 227 3.52 22.41 20.13
CA SER A 227 3.55 21.21 20.99
C SER A 227 2.18 20.74 21.48
N THR A 228 1.11 21.53 21.32
CA THR A 228 -0.20 21.21 21.92
C THR A 228 -1.38 21.77 21.12
N GLY A 229 -2.28 20.88 20.70
CA GLY A 229 -3.72 21.07 20.88
C GLY A 229 -4.49 21.84 19.82
N ASP A 230 -3.99 21.94 18.59
CA ASP A 230 -4.77 22.55 17.52
C ASP A 230 -5.93 21.62 17.10
N VAL A 231 -7.08 22.25 16.88
CA VAL A 231 -8.34 21.58 16.55
C VAL A 231 -8.35 21.32 15.05
N CYS A 232 -8.26 20.06 14.64
CA CYS A 232 -8.32 19.68 13.23
C CYS A 232 -9.75 19.75 12.70
N VAL A 233 -10.69 19.17 13.46
CA VAL A 233 -12.11 19.19 13.11
C VAL A 233 -12.84 19.94 14.22
N PRO A 234 -13.29 21.19 13.98
CA PRO A 234 -13.98 21.95 15.00
C PRO A 234 -15.31 21.29 15.35
N GLY A 235 -15.57 21.17 16.65
CA GLY A 235 -16.88 20.77 17.15
C GLY A 235 -17.94 21.80 16.77
N SER A 236 -19.18 21.33 16.59
CA SER A 236 -20.33 22.17 16.29
C SER A 236 -21.52 21.80 17.19
N SER A 237 -22.68 22.42 16.97
CA SER A 237 -23.90 21.99 17.67
C SER A 237 -24.37 20.58 17.28
N VAL A 238 -23.76 19.98 16.25
CA VAL A 238 -24.14 18.65 15.71
C VAL A 238 -22.96 17.67 15.61
N THR A 239 -21.73 18.12 15.84
CA THR A 239 -20.50 17.30 15.77
C THR A 239 -19.62 17.48 17.00
N GLY A 240 -18.94 16.41 17.42
CA GLY A 240 -17.85 16.47 18.40
C GLY A 240 -16.56 17.01 17.78
N GLU A 241 -15.61 17.38 18.64
CA GLU A 241 -14.31 17.93 18.24
C GLU A 241 -13.26 16.82 18.02
N VAL A 242 -12.35 17.03 17.07
CA VAL A 242 -11.13 16.20 16.92
C VAL A 242 -9.89 17.08 17.10
N ARG A 243 -9.01 16.66 18.00
CA ARG A 243 -7.78 17.39 18.36
C ARG A 243 -6.58 16.47 18.40
N TRP A 244 -5.39 17.04 18.23
CA TRP A 244 -4.14 16.31 18.37
C TRP A 244 -3.21 16.92 19.41
N GLU A 245 -2.33 16.09 19.95
CA GLU A 245 -1.32 16.44 20.94
C GLU A 245 -0.02 15.70 20.60
N ARG A 246 1.07 16.44 20.43
CA ARG A 246 2.41 15.84 20.39
C ARG A 246 2.81 15.47 21.82
N LEU A 247 3.18 14.21 22.06
CA LEU A 247 3.60 13.78 23.40
C LEU A 247 5.03 14.25 23.67
N THR A 248 5.17 15.44 24.24
CA THR A 248 6.48 16.05 24.52
C THR A 248 7.25 15.36 25.66
N ASP A 249 6.56 14.59 26.50
CA ASP A 249 7.15 13.75 27.54
C ASP A 249 7.80 12.47 26.98
N VAL A 250 7.53 12.15 25.71
CA VAL A 250 8.14 11.05 24.96
C VAL A 250 8.89 11.63 23.77
N SER A 251 10.18 11.93 23.96
CA SER A 251 10.96 12.64 22.94
C SER A 251 11.02 11.90 21.60
N GLU A 252 11.24 10.58 21.63
CA GLU A 252 11.21 9.70 20.46
C GLU A 252 10.92 8.26 20.89
N VAL A 253 10.15 7.52 20.07
CA VAL A 253 9.96 6.07 20.22
C VAL A 253 10.79 5.36 19.16
N GLN A 254 11.60 4.40 19.61
CA GLN A 254 12.40 3.54 18.75
C GLN A 254 11.91 2.11 18.77
N PHE A 255 12.01 1.45 17.63
CA PHE A 255 11.61 0.06 17.44
C PHE A 255 12.80 -0.78 17.03
N GLU A 256 12.67 -2.10 17.18
CA GLU A 256 13.67 -3.04 16.72
C GLU A 256 13.03 -4.26 16.07
N ILE A 257 13.75 -4.82 15.11
CA ILE A 257 13.44 -6.11 14.53
C ILE A 257 14.73 -6.90 14.38
N ASP A 258 14.73 -8.13 14.89
CA ASP A 258 15.90 -9.02 14.86
C ASP A 258 17.19 -8.37 15.42
N GLY A 259 17.02 -7.49 16.43
CA GLY A 259 18.12 -6.76 17.08
C GLY A 259 18.60 -5.50 16.34
N GLN A 260 18.04 -5.20 15.16
CA GLN A 260 18.30 -3.97 14.44
C GLN A 260 17.30 -2.89 14.84
N VAL A 261 17.78 -1.77 15.37
CA VAL A 261 16.95 -0.62 15.75
C VAL A 261 16.61 0.20 14.50
N PHE A 262 15.35 0.60 14.38
CA PHE A 262 14.85 1.47 13.31
C PHE A 262 13.76 2.40 13.84
N GLY A 263 13.52 3.49 13.10
CA GLY A 263 12.50 4.50 13.42
C GLY A 263 12.84 5.35 14.63
N ALA A 264 13.22 6.61 14.42
CA ALA A 264 13.15 7.64 15.45
C ALA A 264 11.81 8.34 15.28
N LEU A 265 10.78 7.93 16.02
CA LEU A 265 9.40 8.32 15.73
C LEU A 265 8.86 9.28 16.79
N SER A 266 8.21 10.35 16.33
CA SER A 266 7.51 11.31 17.19
C SER A 266 6.04 10.88 17.32
N PRO A 267 5.59 10.42 18.51
CA PRO A 267 4.20 10.03 18.71
C PRO A 267 3.26 11.25 18.72
N VAL A 268 2.17 11.12 17.97
CA VAL A 268 1.02 12.04 18.02
C VAL A 268 -0.16 11.29 18.61
N ARG A 269 -0.78 11.91 19.62
CA ARG A 269 -2.03 11.47 20.22
C ARG A 269 -3.18 12.23 19.56
N VAL A 270 -4.17 11.53 19.03
CA VAL A 270 -5.39 12.13 18.50
C VAL A 270 -6.56 11.76 19.40
N ILE A 271 -7.37 12.75 19.75
CA ILE A 271 -8.51 12.63 20.67
C ILE A 271 -9.76 13.04 19.91
N ILE A 272 -10.77 12.17 19.93
CA ILE A 272 -12.08 12.36 19.30
C ILE A 272 -13.10 12.48 20.43
N GLU A 273 -13.74 13.65 20.52
CA GLU A 273 -14.80 13.90 21.48
C GLU A 273 -16.15 13.42 20.93
N PRO A 274 -17.03 12.84 21.77
CA PRO A 274 -18.33 12.36 21.32
C PRO A 274 -19.23 13.49 20.83
N GLY A 275 -19.91 13.27 19.71
CA GLY A 275 -20.91 14.17 19.18
C GLY A 275 -22.24 14.07 19.95
N PRO A 276 -23.19 15.00 19.74
CA PRO A 276 -24.49 14.99 20.42
C PRO A 276 -25.29 13.69 20.23
N ALA A 277 -25.21 13.07 19.04
CA ALA A 277 -25.85 11.78 18.76
C ALA A 277 -25.23 10.61 19.54
N CYS A 278 -23.99 10.76 20.00
CA CYS A 278 -23.22 9.78 20.74
C CYS A 278 -23.04 10.16 22.23
N THR A 279 -23.97 10.96 22.76
CA THR A 279 -23.96 11.41 24.17
C THR A 279 -23.86 10.22 25.13
N GLY A 280 -22.97 10.34 26.13
CA GLY A 280 -22.73 9.32 27.14
C GLY A 280 -21.63 8.32 26.80
N ARG A 281 -21.03 8.42 25.60
CA ARG A 281 -19.79 7.73 25.25
C ARG A 281 -18.57 8.49 25.80
N GLU A 282 -17.48 7.77 26.04
CA GLU A 282 -16.19 8.38 26.40
C GLU A 282 -15.43 8.81 25.14
N SER A 283 -14.56 9.81 25.27
CA SER A 283 -13.67 10.25 24.20
C SER A 283 -12.76 9.10 23.75
N ARG A 284 -12.52 9.02 22.45
CA ARG A 284 -11.65 8.01 21.86
C ARG A 284 -10.24 8.57 21.67
N VAL A 285 -9.25 7.77 22.02
CA VAL A 285 -7.83 8.13 21.83
C VAL A 285 -7.18 7.16 20.86
N ARG A 286 -6.50 7.71 19.85
CA ARG A 286 -5.66 6.96 18.90
C ARG A 286 -4.27 7.58 18.87
N TYR A 287 -3.31 6.80 18.37
CA TYR A 287 -1.93 7.24 18.22
C TYR A 287 -1.47 7.03 16.77
N ARG A 288 -0.63 7.95 16.31
CA ARG A 288 0.10 7.88 15.04
C ARG A 288 1.55 8.28 15.28
N PHE A 289 2.41 8.00 14.32
CA PHE A 289 3.83 8.33 14.39
C PHE A 289 4.22 9.23 13.23
N ILE A 290 4.88 10.34 13.54
CA ILE A 290 5.55 11.18 12.57
C ILE A 290 7.00 10.73 12.47
N VAL A 291 7.46 10.55 11.25
CA VAL A 291 8.88 10.40 10.90
C VAL A 291 9.45 11.81 10.75
N PRO A 292 10.33 12.26 11.66
CA PRO A 292 10.98 13.55 11.56
C PRO A 292 11.99 13.56 10.39
N GLY A 293 12.23 14.72 9.81
CA GLY A 293 13.20 14.87 8.72
C GLY A 293 12.99 16.15 7.92
N SER A 294 13.75 16.29 6.83
CA SER A 294 13.57 17.40 5.87
C SER A 294 12.29 17.27 5.04
N ASP A 295 11.75 16.06 4.95
CA ASP A 295 10.46 15.74 4.33
C ASP A 295 9.69 14.85 5.31
N PRO A 296 9.09 15.45 6.35
CA PRO A 296 8.45 14.67 7.41
C PRO A 296 7.22 13.95 6.84
N SER A 297 7.01 12.72 7.28
CA SER A 297 5.92 11.87 6.80
C SER A 297 5.33 11.08 7.95
N MET A 298 4.17 10.47 7.74
CA MET A 298 3.56 9.59 8.73
C MET A 298 4.01 8.15 8.52
N ALA A 299 4.37 7.46 9.60
CA ALA A 299 4.64 6.03 9.57
C ALA A 299 3.35 5.23 9.36
N VAL A 300 3.40 4.21 8.50
CA VAL A 300 2.32 3.23 8.38
C VAL A 300 2.49 2.17 9.45
N THR A 301 1.39 1.81 10.09
CA THR A 301 1.39 0.90 11.24
C THR A 301 0.41 -0.25 11.03
N ASP A 302 0.75 -1.43 11.55
CA ASP A 302 -0.09 -2.63 11.50
C ASP A 302 -0.24 -3.26 12.90
N GLY A 303 -1.40 -3.00 13.52
CA GLY A 303 -1.71 -3.42 14.88
C GLY A 303 -0.88 -2.68 15.93
N TYR A 304 -0.58 -3.35 17.03
CA TYR A 304 0.16 -2.78 18.15
C TYR A 304 1.32 -3.69 18.55
N CYS A 305 2.44 -3.10 18.97
CA CYS A 305 3.59 -3.84 19.48
C CYS A 305 4.38 -3.01 20.50
N ARG A 306 5.31 -3.68 21.16
CA ARG A 306 6.35 -3.02 21.96
C ARG A 306 7.53 -2.62 21.09
N ARG A 307 8.64 -2.27 21.74
CA ARG A 307 9.91 -1.93 21.08
C ARG A 307 10.32 -3.03 20.08
N ASP A 308 10.36 -4.29 20.49
CA ASP A 308 10.50 -5.39 19.53
C ASP A 308 9.15 -5.57 18.81
N VAL A 309 9.13 -5.33 17.50
CA VAL A 309 7.89 -5.38 16.72
C VAL A 309 7.24 -6.77 16.65
N ARG A 310 7.95 -7.81 17.08
CA ARG A 310 7.44 -9.17 17.23
C ARG A 310 6.66 -9.36 18.53
N ASP A 311 6.88 -8.52 19.54
CA ASP A 311 6.11 -8.51 20.81
C ASP A 311 4.81 -7.73 20.63
N ARG A 312 3.73 -8.44 20.27
CA ARG A 312 2.43 -7.86 19.91
C ARG A 312 1.60 -7.48 21.14
N CYS A 313 0.89 -6.37 21.02
CA CYS A 313 -0.07 -5.91 22.02
C CYS A 313 -1.51 -5.95 21.45
N SER A 314 -2.51 -6.02 22.31
CA SER A 314 -3.93 -5.95 21.89
C SER A 314 -4.42 -4.52 21.63
N ALA A 315 -3.75 -3.52 22.21
CA ALA A 315 -4.11 -2.10 22.08
C ALA A 315 -2.89 -1.20 22.35
N ALA A 316 -2.98 0.07 21.94
CA ALA A 316 -2.02 1.09 22.32
C ALA A 316 -2.15 1.44 23.82
N ALA A 317 -1.03 1.41 24.53
CA ALA A 317 -0.93 1.76 25.94
C ALA A 317 0.49 2.26 26.23
N PRO A 318 0.78 3.56 25.93
CA PRO A 318 2.11 4.16 26.09
C PRO A 318 2.79 3.90 27.44
N GLY A 319 2.04 3.96 28.54
CA GLY A 319 2.58 3.70 29.89
C GLY A 319 3.06 2.26 30.12
N SER A 320 2.68 1.32 29.25
CA SER A 320 3.18 -0.07 29.25
C SER A 320 4.15 -0.36 28.10
N GLY A 321 4.52 0.66 27.32
CA GLY A 321 5.38 0.54 26.15
C GLY A 321 4.72 -0.07 24.91
N CYS A 322 3.39 -0.18 24.88
CA CYS A 322 2.65 -0.66 23.70
C CYS A 322 2.23 0.51 22.82
N TRP A 323 2.59 0.47 21.54
CA TRP A 323 2.37 1.52 20.56
C TRP A 323 1.79 0.97 19.26
N PRO A 324 1.21 1.80 18.37
CA PRO A 324 0.95 1.40 16.98
C PRO A 324 2.22 0.79 16.37
N CYS A 325 2.13 -0.37 15.73
CA CYS A 325 3.34 -1.09 15.33
C CYS A 325 3.84 -0.60 13.97
N PRO A 326 4.96 0.13 13.86
CA PRO A 326 5.46 0.57 12.56
C PRO A 326 5.91 -0.63 11.73
N ILE A 327 5.72 -0.52 10.42
CA ILE A 327 6.11 -1.58 9.49
C ILE A 327 7.52 -1.27 8.99
N PRO A 328 8.53 -2.10 9.29
CA PRO A 328 9.88 -1.89 8.76
C PRO A 328 9.91 -2.11 7.25
N ARG A 329 10.78 -1.37 6.56
CA ARG A 329 11.09 -1.64 5.15
C ARG A 329 11.75 -2.99 4.97
N ALA A 330 11.73 -3.48 3.74
CA ALA A 330 12.38 -4.70 3.33
C ALA A 330 13.89 -4.74 3.66
N ASP A 331 14.57 -3.60 3.60
CA ASP A 331 15.99 -3.48 3.92
C ASP A 331 16.30 -3.50 5.44
N GLY A 332 15.26 -3.40 6.29
CA GLY A 332 15.38 -3.38 7.76
C GLY A 332 16.02 -2.11 8.34
N THR A 333 16.40 -1.14 7.50
CA THR A 333 17.11 0.08 7.92
C THR A 333 16.18 1.25 8.21
N ASP A 334 14.98 1.23 7.63
CA ASP A 334 14.00 2.29 7.71
C ASP A 334 12.58 1.71 7.83
N LEU A 335 11.55 2.55 7.80
CA LEU A 335 10.16 2.16 7.93
C LEU A 335 9.31 2.60 6.73
N LEU A 336 8.15 1.96 6.59
CA LEU A 336 7.16 2.31 5.59
C LEU A 336 6.39 3.56 6.01
N THR A 337 6.34 4.53 5.12
CA THR A 337 5.72 5.85 5.32
C THR A 337 4.64 6.07 4.30
N LEU A 338 3.74 7.01 4.58
CA LEU A 338 2.72 7.44 3.63
C LEU A 338 3.34 7.84 2.28
N SER A 339 4.50 8.50 2.27
CA SER A 339 5.20 8.84 1.03
C SER A 339 5.56 7.61 0.19
N ASN A 340 6.10 6.56 0.81
CA ASN A 340 6.59 5.38 0.07
C ASN A 340 5.55 4.26 -0.14
N THR A 341 4.41 4.29 0.55
CA THR A 341 3.35 3.27 0.39
C THR A 341 2.03 3.78 -0.17
N LEU A 342 1.78 5.09 -0.13
CA LEU A 342 0.59 5.70 -0.75
C LEU A 342 1.01 6.55 -1.96
N LEU A 343 1.82 7.59 -1.73
CA LEU A 343 2.11 8.57 -2.76
C LEU A 343 2.99 8.00 -3.89
N SER A 344 4.11 7.35 -3.58
CA SER A 344 5.00 6.77 -4.61
C SER A 344 4.30 5.69 -5.44
N PRO A 345 3.58 4.71 -4.84
CA PRO A 345 2.88 3.71 -5.62
C PRO A 345 1.87 4.30 -6.60
N LEU A 346 1.07 5.27 -6.15
CA LEU A 346 0.05 5.90 -6.99
C LEU A 346 0.66 6.84 -8.03
N ASN A 347 1.61 7.69 -7.64
CA ASN A 347 2.13 8.74 -8.51
C ASN A 347 3.16 8.24 -9.52
N ARG A 348 3.85 7.12 -9.26
CA ARG A 348 4.99 6.69 -10.09
C ARG A 348 5.01 5.19 -10.36
N GLU A 349 4.90 4.35 -9.34
CA GLU A 349 5.16 2.91 -9.52
C GLU A 349 4.06 2.23 -10.33
N ALA A 350 2.79 2.61 -10.17
CA ALA A 350 1.69 2.05 -10.95
C ALA A 350 1.83 2.33 -12.47
N GLU A 351 2.60 3.35 -12.87
CA GLU A 351 2.82 3.65 -14.29
C GLU A 351 3.78 2.66 -14.96
N LEU A 352 4.57 1.91 -14.18
CA LEU A 352 5.56 0.97 -14.73
C LEU A 352 4.92 -0.12 -15.58
N MET A 353 3.68 -0.54 -15.27
CA MET A 353 2.95 -1.51 -16.09
C MET A 353 2.45 -0.94 -17.41
N LEU A 354 2.22 0.38 -17.51
CA LEU A 354 1.70 1.01 -18.74
C LEU A 354 2.66 0.85 -19.91
N PHE A 355 3.96 0.85 -19.63
CA PHE A 355 5.00 0.77 -20.67
C PHE A 355 5.22 -0.65 -21.21
N VAL A 356 4.60 -1.66 -20.59
CA VAL A 356 4.69 -3.07 -21.00
C VAL A 356 3.36 -3.56 -21.60
N LEU A 357 2.25 -2.95 -21.21
CA LEU A 357 0.92 -3.30 -21.72
C LEU A 357 0.75 -2.90 -23.20
N PRO A 358 -0.07 -3.63 -23.97
CA PRO A 358 -0.51 -3.16 -25.28
C PRO A 358 -1.31 -1.85 -25.14
N ASN A 359 -1.32 -1.02 -26.19
CA ASN A 359 -1.87 0.34 -26.14
C ASN A 359 -3.31 0.42 -25.58
N VAL A 360 -4.19 -0.50 -25.96
CA VAL A 360 -5.60 -0.47 -25.55
C VAL A 360 -5.74 -0.68 -24.05
N GLU A 361 -5.03 -1.67 -23.50
CA GLU A 361 -4.99 -1.96 -22.07
C GLU A 361 -4.25 -0.86 -21.30
N SER A 362 -3.15 -0.34 -21.86
CA SER A 362 -2.39 0.78 -21.28
C SER A 362 -3.26 2.03 -21.13
N ASP A 363 -3.94 2.47 -22.20
CA ASP A 363 -4.80 3.67 -22.16
C ASP A 363 -5.88 3.55 -21.09
N ARG A 364 -6.45 2.35 -20.95
CA ARG A 364 -7.49 2.07 -19.99
C ARG A 364 -6.99 2.05 -18.54
N VAL A 365 -5.86 1.42 -18.29
CA VAL A 365 -5.23 1.43 -16.96
C VAL A 365 -4.80 2.85 -16.60
N ALA A 366 -4.23 3.60 -17.55
CA ALA A 366 -3.84 4.99 -17.36
C ALA A 366 -5.06 5.86 -17.00
N GLN A 367 -6.18 5.70 -17.70
CA GLN A 367 -7.42 6.41 -17.38
C GLN A 367 -7.92 6.11 -15.96
N ARG A 368 -7.85 4.84 -15.51
CA ARG A 368 -8.26 4.48 -14.14
C ARG A 368 -7.31 5.06 -13.09
N LEU A 369 -6.00 4.96 -13.29
CA LEU A 369 -5.02 5.56 -12.38
C LEU A 369 -5.25 7.07 -12.27
N GLU A 370 -5.48 7.73 -13.39
CA GLU A 370 -5.76 9.17 -13.44
C GLU A 370 -7.10 9.51 -12.76
N SER A 371 -8.16 8.73 -12.99
CA SER A 371 -9.44 8.89 -12.28
C SER A 371 -9.26 8.77 -10.77
N THR A 372 -8.52 7.75 -10.30
CA THR A 372 -8.23 7.58 -8.87
C THR A 372 -7.43 8.75 -8.31
N ARG A 373 -6.44 9.28 -9.04
CA ARG A 373 -5.69 10.48 -8.61
C ARG A 373 -6.59 11.70 -8.56
N GLN A 374 -7.42 11.91 -9.58
CA GLN A 374 -8.40 12.99 -9.62
C GLN A 374 -9.38 12.87 -8.46
N SER A 375 -9.93 11.70 -8.16
CA SER A 375 -10.80 11.49 -7.01
C SER A 375 -10.15 11.80 -5.66
N LEU A 376 -8.84 11.59 -5.51
CA LEU A 376 -8.09 12.01 -4.31
C LEU A 376 -7.76 13.52 -4.31
N CYS A 377 -7.80 14.15 -5.49
CA CYS A 377 -7.51 15.55 -5.71
C CYS A 377 -8.75 16.42 -5.85
N GLU A 378 -9.94 15.81 -5.99
CA GLU A 378 -11.21 16.51 -6.08
C GLU A 378 -11.40 17.24 -4.74
N PRO A 379 -11.44 18.58 -4.77
CA PRO A 379 -11.23 19.38 -3.58
C PRO A 379 -12.41 19.24 -2.62
N ALA A 380 -12.12 18.95 -1.34
CA ALA A 380 -12.84 19.65 -0.28
C ALA A 380 -12.73 21.14 -0.60
N GLU A 381 -13.85 21.88 -0.59
CA GLU A 381 -13.86 23.31 -0.92
C GLU A 381 -12.67 24.05 -0.24
N GLY A 382 -11.73 24.59 -1.03
CA GLY A 382 -10.62 25.40 -0.50
C GLY A 382 -9.20 24.83 -0.63
N THR A 383 -8.97 23.69 -1.29
CA THR A 383 -7.63 23.08 -1.43
C THR A 383 -7.03 23.08 -2.86
N PRO A 384 -7.09 24.16 -3.65
CA PRO A 384 -6.63 24.17 -5.05
C PRO A 384 -5.13 23.89 -5.23
N GLU A 385 -4.33 23.82 -4.17
CA GLU A 385 -2.89 23.49 -4.17
C GLU A 385 -2.57 22.04 -3.73
N ALA A 386 -3.59 21.21 -3.51
CA ALA A 386 -3.44 19.85 -3.03
C ALA A 386 -2.78 18.90 -4.06
N CYS A 387 -2.91 19.21 -5.35
CA CYS A 387 -2.34 18.42 -6.44
C CYS A 387 -1.70 19.31 -7.50
N ASP A 388 -0.65 18.80 -8.14
CA ASP A 388 -0.03 19.44 -9.30
C ASP A 388 -0.30 18.63 -10.57
N LEU A 389 0.01 19.24 -11.71
CA LEU A 389 0.21 18.51 -12.97
C LEU A 389 1.70 18.25 -13.18
N ARG A 390 2.04 17.02 -13.52
CA ARG A 390 3.37 16.64 -14.01
C ARG A 390 3.61 17.18 -15.43
N GLU A 391 4.86 17.14 -15.88
CA GLU A 391 5.24 17.55 -17.24
C GLU A 391 4.52 16.75 -18.35
N ASP A 392 4.16 15.51 -18.06
CA ASP A 392 3.39 14.63 -18.94
C ASP A 392 1.86 14.81 -18.83
N GLY A 393 1.41 15.75 -18.01
CA GLY A 393 -0.01 16.06 -17.79
C GLY A 393 -0.71 15.13 -16.79
N ALA A 394 -0.02 14.15 -16.20
CA ALA A 394 -0.60 13.30 -15.17
C ALA A 394 -0.72 14.05 -13.84
N THR A 395 -1.78 13.76 -13.08
CA THR A 395 -2.00 14.37 -11.77
C THR A 395 -0.98 13.84 -10.74
N LEU A 396 -0.36 14.75 -9.98
CA LEU A 396 0.52 14.44 -8.86
C LEU A 396 -0.23 14.68 -7.54
N VAL A 397 -0.57 13.59 -6.86
CA VAL A 397 -1.20 13.64 -5.53
C VAL A 397 -0.15 14.00 -4.49
N ARG A 398 -0.35 15.08 -3.72
CA ARG A 398 0.53 15.44 -2.59
C ARG A 398 -0.03 14.93 -1.27
N GLN A 399 0.77 15.04 -0.21
CA GLN A 399 0.31 14.72 1.15
C GLN A 399 -0.90 15.57 1.57
N SER A 400 -0.95 16.85 1.17
CA SER A 400 -2.09 17.74 1.47
C SER A 400 -3.39 17.30 0.79
N ALA A 401 -3.33 16.62 -0.36
CA ALA A 401 -4.52 16.01 -0.96
C ALA A 401 -5.05 14.86 -0.12
N LEU A 402 -4.16 14.00 0.41
CA LEU A 402 -4.58 12.92 1.30
C LEU A 402 -5.16 13.46 2.61
N GLU A 403 -4.59 14.53 3.16
CA GLU A 403 -5.15 15.21 4.33
C GLU A 403 -6.59 15.66 4.08
N ALA A 404 -6.82 16.46 3.03
CA ALA A 404 -8.15 16.95 2.66
C ALA A 404 -9.14 15.82 2.28
N TYR A 405 -8.62 14.74 1.71
CA TYR A 405 -9.43 13.57 1.35
C TYR A 405 -9.90 12.78 2.58
N PHE A 406 -9.10 12.71 3.64
CA PHE A 406 -9.50 12.05 4.90
C PHE A 406 -10.38 12.91 5.81
N GLU A 407 -10.55 14.19 5.49
CA GLU A 407 -11.50 15.09 6.17
C GLU A 407 -12.94 14.97 5.64
N GLN A 408 -13.11 14.29 4.50
CA GLN A 408 -14.37 14.01 3.83
C GLN A 408 -14.80 12.57 4.09
#